data_AF-A0A934WZT8-F1
#
_entry.id   AF-A0A934WZT8-F1
#
_cell.length_a   1.000
_cell.length_b   1.000
_cell.length_c   1.000
_cell.angle_alpha   90.00
_cell.angle_beta   90.00
_cell.angle_gamma   90.00
#
_symmetry.space_group_name_H-M   'P 1'
#
loop_
_entity.id
_entity.type
_entity.pdbx_description
1 polymer ?
#
loop_
_entity_poly.entity_id
_entity_poly.type
_entity_poly.pdbx_seq_one_letter_code
_entity_poly.pdbx_strand_id
1 'polypeptide(L)'
;MKITQVVLIAILTSYTLTACAQAGNKNANSEMTDCENTENTVSGMEEGVSGNWAWQKSVTQSRLAGGTVVDEDSRKGLKIHFSKDKTGIQTDREGNQTPFSWSIIKNESQNSFHINTEPNLFGNSELIVCDMQLKLLGSAFDGADNYFYKVSE
;
A
#
# COMPACT_ATOMS: atom_id res chain seq x y z
N MET A 1 -29.01 -38.25 40.04
CA MET A 1 -28.35 -38.34 38.72
C MET A 1 -28.59 -37.07 37.92
N LYS A 2 -27.68 -36.11 37.98
CA LYS A 2 -27.63 -34.91 37.10
C LYS A 2 -26.18 -34.40 37.08
N ILE A 3 -25.28 -35.11 36.41
CA ILE A 3 -23.87 -34.69 36.25
C ILE A 3 -23.44 -34.69 34.78
N THR A 4 -24.25 -35.24 33.87
CA THR A 4 -23.82 -35.51 32.49
C THR A 4 -24.06 -34.36 31.50
N GLN A 5 -24.75 -33.28 31.90
CA GLN A 5 -25.11 -32.18 30.97
C GLN A 5 -24.18 -30.96 31.04
N VAL A 6 -23.30 -30.87 32.04
CA VAL A 6 -22.43 -29.68 32.22
C VAL A 6 -21.14 -29.78 31.41
N VAL A 7 -20.71 -31.00 31.04
CA VAL A 7 -19.40 -31.21 30.39
C VAL A 7 -19.43 -30.91 28.88
N LEU A 8 -20.59 -31.00 28.21
CA LEU A 8 -20.65 -30.85 26.76
C LEU A 8 -20.58 -29.39 26.26
N ILE A 9 -20.91 -28.41 27.11
CA ILE A 9 -20.88 -26.99 26.73
C ILE A 9 -19.46 -26.40 26.82
N ALA A 10 -18.58 -26.98 27.65
CA ALA A 10 -17.20 -26.51 27.81
C ALA A 10 -16.29 -26.87 26.62
N ILE A 11 -16.62 -27.94 25.89
CA ILE A 11 -15.80 -28.41 24.75
C ILE A 11 -16.17 -27.66 23.46
N LEU A 12 -17.43 -27.22 23.30
CA LEU A 12 -17.83 -26.46 22.11
C LEU A 12 -17.42 -24.98 22.13
N THR A 13 -17.17 -24.38 23.30
CA THR A 13 -16.69 -22.99 23.40
C THR A 13 -15.17 -22.85 23.24
N SER A 14 -14.42 -23.96 23.28
CA SER A 14 -12.95 -23.94 23.11
C SER A 14 -12.51 -24.01 21.64
N TYR A 15 -13.41 -24.35 20.70
CA TYR A 15 -13.12 -24.37 19.25
C TYR A 15 -13.53 -23.10 18.51
N THR A 16 -14.24 -22.16 19.15
CA THR A 16 -14.64 -20.89 18.51
C THR A 16 -13.73 -19.71 18.87
N LEU A 17 -12.69 -19.90 19.67
CA LEU A 17 -11.83 -18.82 20.18
C LEU A 17 -10.42 -18.77 19.56
N THR A 18 -10.09 -19.65 18.61
CA THR A 18 -8.76 -19.70 17.98
C THR A 18 -8.72 -19.30 16.50
N ALA A 19 -9.77 -18.66 15.98
CA ALA A 19 -9.75 -18.03 14.64
C ALA A 19 -9.68 -16.48 14.67
N CYS A 20 -9.39 -15.88 15.83
CA CYS A 20 -8.92 -14.49 15.93
C CYS A 20 -7.44 -14.45 16.35
N ALA A 21 -6.62 -15.33 15.79
CA ALA A 21 -5.18 -15.16 15.85
C ALA A 21 -4.76 -14.22 14.71
N GLN A 22 -4.54 -12.96 15.10
CA GLN A 22 -3.56 -12.09 14.45
C GLN A 22 -3.95 -11.46 13.10
N ALA A 23 -5.11 -10.80 13.04
CA ALA A 23 -5.13 -9.49 12.36
C ALA A 23 -4.41 -8.49 13.29
N GLY A 24 -3.12 -8.74 13.53
CA GLY A 24 -2.28 -7.77 14.20
C GLY A 24 -2.35 -6.52 13.36
N ASN A 25 -2.79 -5.42 13.97
CA ASN A 25 -2.57 -4.09 13.46
C ASN A 25 -1.04 -3.86 13.47
N LYS A 26 -0.33 -4.54 12.56
CA LYS A 26 1.07 -4.27 12.26
C LYS A 26 1.03 -2.89 11.65
N ASN A 27 1.73 -1.96 12.28
CA ASN A 27 1.83 -0.62 11.73
C ASN A 27 2.41 -0.76 10.31
N ALA A 28 1.70 -0.22 9.31
CA ALA A 28 2.11 -0.18 7.91
C ALA A 28 3.62 0.01 7.70
N ASN A 29 4.22 0.87 8.51
CA ASN A 29 5.65 1.17 8.45
C ASN A 29 6.59 -0.01 8.75
N SER A 30 6.26 -0.92 9.68
CA SER A 30 7.16 -2.04 9.99
C SER A 30 7.21 -3.05 8.85
N GLU A 31 6.12 -3.21 8.11
CA GLU A 31 6.06 -4.11 6.94
C GLU A 31 6.86 -3.52 5.77
N MET A 32 6.80 -2.20 5.58
CA MET A 32 7.57 -1.50 4.55
C MET A 32 9.09 -1.58 4.77
N THR A 33 9.57 -1.44 6.01
CA THR A 33 11.01 -1.53 6.32
C THR A 33 11.59 -2.93 6.05
N ASP A 34 10.81 -3.98 6.25
CA ASP A 34 11.26 -5.35 5.98
C ASP A 34 11.32 -5.64 4.46
N CYS A 35 10.36 -5.13 3.67
CA CYS A 35 10.41 -5.31 2.22
C CYS A 35 11.49 -4.48 1.52
N GLU A 36 11.84 -3.31 2.05
CA GLU A 36 12.92 -2.47 1.49
C GLU A 36 14.24 -3.25 1.35
N ASN A 37 14.41 -4.34 2.13
CA ASN A 37 15.58 -5.19 2.12
C ASN A 37 15.41 -6.51 1.35
N THR A 38 14.26 -6.76 0.73
CA THR A 38 14.00 -8.01 -0.01
C THR A 38 14.41 -7.87 -1.48
N GLU A 39 15.22 -8.81 -1.97
CA GLU A 39 15.56 -8.87 -3.40
C GLU A 39 14.30 -9.08 -4.24
N ASN A 40 14.05 -8.15 -5.16
CA ASN A 40 12.95 -8.24 -6.12
C ASN A 40 13.48 -8.25 -7.56
N THR A 41 12.66 -8.71 -8.49
CA THR A 41 12.89 -8.57 -9.94
C THR A 41 11.95 -7.52 -10.51
N VAL A 42 12.25 -6.98 -11.69
CA VAL A 42 11.32 -6.07 -12.38
C VAL A 42 9.96 -6.75 -12.56
N SER A 43 9.92 -8.01 -13.01
CA SER A 43 8.66 -8.77 -13.16
C SER A 43 7.90 -8.90 -11.84
N GLY A 44 8.59 -9.20 -10.73
CA GLY A 44 7.96 -9.29 -9.41
C GLY A 44 7.39 -7.95 -8.93
N MET A 45 8.10 -6.85 -9.19
CA MET A 45 7.59 -5.50 -8.90
C MET A 45 6.38 -5.15 -9.76
N GLU A 46 6.38 -5.52 -11.04
CA GLU A 46 5.27 -5.27 -11.96
C GLU A 46 4.01 -6.05 -11.54
N GLU A 47 4.17 -7.30 -11.11
CA GLU A 47 3.10 -8.09 -10.51
C GLU A 47 2.58 -7.46 -9.21
N GLY A 48 3.47 -6.98 -8.35
CA GLY A 48 3.13 -6.31 -7.11
C GLY A 48 2.31 -5.04 -7.34
N VAL A 49 2.77 -4.15 -8.23
CA VAL A 49 2.11 -2.89 -8.59
C VAL A 49 0.76 -3.09 -9.28
N SER A 50 0.59 -4.16 -10.05
CA SER A 50 -0.66 -4.38 -10.79
C SER A 50 -1.88 -4.46 -9.84
N GLY A 51 -2.94 -3.74 -10.19
CA GLY A 51 -4.20 -3.68 -9.43
C GLY A 51 -4.64 -2.26 -9.06
N ASN A 52 -5.60 -2.19 -8.13
CA ASN A 52 -6.21 -0.94 -7.68
C ASN A 52 -5.57 -0.45 -6.38
N TRP A 53 -5.30 0.84 -6.33
CA TRP A 53 -4.64 1.50 -5.23
C TRP A 53 -5.41 2.74 -4.84
N ALA A 54 -5.57 2.96 -3.55
CA ALA A 54 -6.15 4.18 -3.02
C ALA A 54 -5.13 4.88 -2.13
N TRP A 55 -5.09 6.19 -2.25
CA TRP A 55 -4.21 7.02 -1.44
C TRP A 55 -4.53 6.89 0.05
N GLN A 56 -3.48 6.88 0.86
CA GLN A 56 -3.54 6.89 2.32
C GLN A 56 -2.56 7.90 2.90
N LYS A 57 -3.04 8.70 3.86
CA LYS A 57 -2.21 9.62 4.64
C LYS A 57 -1.20 8.84 5.48
N SER A 58 0.10 9.17 5.41
CA SER A 58 1.07 8.65 6.38
C SER A 58 0.87 9.31 7.73
N VAL A 59 0.67 8.50 8.77
CA VAL A 59 0.48 8.97 10.15
C VAL A 59 1.81 9.45 10.77
N THR A 60 2.96 9.11 10.18
CA THR A 60 4.27 9.24 10.85
C THR A 60 5.04 10.54 10.63
N GLN A 61 4.81 11.28 9.54
CA GLN A 61 5.51 12.57 9.35
C GLN A 61 4.84 13.73 10.12
N SER A 62 3.68 13.51 10.74
CA SER A 62 2.98 14.56 11.50
C SER A 62 3.59 14.87 12.88
N ARG A 63 4.64 14.17 13.31
CA ARG A 63 5.18 14.29 14.67
C ARG A 63 6.65 14.73 14.78
N LEU A 64 7.44 14.71 13.70
CA LEU A 64 8.90 14.89 13.79
C LEU A 64 9.41 16.31 13.45
N ALA A 65 8.58 17.18 12.90
CA ALA A 65 8.92 18.59 12.76
C ALA A 65 7.72 19.39 13.27
N GLY A 66 7.92 20.33 14.20
CA GLY A 66 6.89 21.27 14.66
C GLY A 66 6.37 22.22 13.57
N GLY A 67 6.44 21.82 12.30
CA GLY A 67 5.78 22.46 11.18
C GLY A 67 4.35 21.94 11.09
N THR A 68 3.42 22.86 10.92
CA THR A 68 2.04 22.57 10.55
C THR A 68 2.05 21.63 9.36
N VAL A 69 1.57 20.38 9.53
CA VAL A 69 1.28 19.51 8.39
C VAL A 69 0.21 20.22 7.60
N VAL A 70 0.59 20.81 6.47
CA VAL A 70 -0.36 21.34 5.51
C VAL A 70 -1.11 20.11 5.00
N ASP A 71 -2.33 19.94 5.49
CA ASP A 71 -3.27 18.95 4.96
C ASP A 71 -3.57 19.42 3.53
N GLU A 72 -2.79 18.97 2.54
CA GLU A 72 -3.13 19.22 1.14
C GLU A 72 -4.33 18.33 0.79
N ASP A 73 -5.51 18.81 1.19
CA ASP A 73 -6.85 18.27 0.96
C ASP A 73 -7.16 17.95 -0.53
N SER A 74 -6.26 18.36 -1.44
CA SER A 74 -6.36 18.16 -2.88
C SER A 74 -6.22 16.69 -3.30
N ARG A 75 -5.59 15.83 -2.48
CA ARG A 75 -5.28 14.43 -2.87
C ARG A 75 -6.06 13.36 -2.12
N LYS A 76 -6.85 13.75 -1.11
CA LYS A 76 -7.80 12.84 -0.47
C LYS A 76 -8.76 12.27 -1.51
N GLY A 77 -8.77 10.95 -1.66
CA GLY A 77 -9.64 10.25 -2.61
C GLY A 77 -8.98 9.90 -3.95
N LEU A 78 -7.69 10.20 -4.14
CA LEU A 78 -6.94 9.72 -5.30
C LEU A 78 -6.93 8.18 -5.35
N LYS A 79 -7.28 7.64 -6.52
CA LYS A 79 -7.20 6.21 -6.83
C LYS A 79 -6.37 6.00 -8.10
N ILE A 80 -5.63 4.89 -8.15
CA ILE A 80 -4.83 4.52 -9.30
C ILE A 80 -5.08 3.06 -9.63
N HIS A 81 -5.36 2.77 -10.88
CA HIS A 81 -5.37 1.42 -11.43
C HIS A 81 -4.15 1.21 -12.32
N PHE A 82 -3.35 0.17 -12.04
CA PHE A 82 -2.27 -0.28 -12.91
C PHE A 82 -2.69 -1.61 -13.57
N SER A 83 -2.92 -1.56 -14.88
CA SER A 83 -3.26 -2.72 -15.70
C SER A 83 -2.01 -3.53 -16.04
N LYS A 84 -2.16 -4.85 -16.15
CA LYS A 84 -1.06 -5.77 -16.51
C LYS A 84 -0.43 -5.49 -17.88
N ASP A 85 -1.16 -4.84 -18.78
CA ASP A 85 -0.73 -4.47 -20.13
C ASP A 85 0.08 -3.17 -20.18
N LYS A 86 0.55 -2.66 -19.04
CA LYS A 86 1.34 -1.43 -18.90
C LYS A 86 0.56 -0.14 -19.15
N THR A 87 -0.76 -0.22 -19.09
CA THR A 87 -1.65 0.96 -19.04
C THR A 87 -2.16 1.19 -17.61
N GLY A 88 -2.73 2.35 -17.35
CA GLY A 88 -3.34 2.66 -16.08
C GLY A 88 -4.31 3.83 -16.15
N ILE A 89 -5.07 4.00 -15.08
CA ILE A 89 -6.03 5.10 -14.91
C ILE A 89 -5.85 5.70 -13.53
N GLN A 90 -5.55 7.00 -13.50
CA GLN A 90 -5.63 7.79 -12.28
C GLN A 90 -7.03 8.39 -12.19
N THR A 91 -7.68 8.25 -11.03
CA THR A 91 -8.97 8.86 -10.73
C THR A 91 -8.79 9.83 -9.57
N ASP A 92 -9.06 11.12 -9.80
CA ASP A 92 -9.02 12.11 -8.73
C ASP A 92 -10.27 12.03 -7.82
N ARG A 93 -10.31 12.89 -6.81
CA ARG A 93 -11.43 12.95 -5.84
C ARG A 93 -12.78 13.31 -6.46
N GLU A 94 -12.77 14.00 -7.60
CA GLU A 94 -13.95 14.45 -8.33
C GLU A 94 -14.42 13.39 -9.34
N GLY A 95 -13.65 12.30 -9.48
CA GLY A 95 -13.93 11.20 -10.39
C GLY A 95 -13.36 11.42 -11.79
N ASN A 96 -12.55 12.46 -12.02
CA ASN A 96 -11.93 12.68 -13.32
C ASN A 96 -10.87 11.61 -13.56
N GLN A 97 -10.90 11.01 -14.74
CA GLN A 97 -10.00 9.93 -15.13
C GLN A 97 -8.92 10.43 -16.07
N THR A 98 -7.66 10.15 -15.72
CA THR A 98 -6.49 10.42 -16.56
C THR A 98 -5.83 9.09 -16.92
N PRO A 99 -5.88 8.66 -18.19
CA PRO A 99 -5.17 7.47 -18.63
C PRO A 99 -3.66 7.73 -18.68
N PHE A 100 -2.88 6.71 -18.40
CA PHE A 100 -1.42 6.76 -18.51
C PHE A 100 -0.86 5.40 -18.94
N SER A 101 0.40 5.39 -19.37
CA SER A 101 1.21 4.18 -19.49
C SER A 101 2.29 4.15 -18.41
N TRP A 102 2.78 2.97 -18.05
CA TRP A 102 3.75 2.83 -16.97
C TRP A 102 4.78 1.73 -17.22
N SER A 103 5.94 1.87 -16.58
CA SER A 103 6.99 0.85 -16.58
C SER A 103 7.81 0.92 -15.30
N ILE A 104 8.50 -0.17 -14.98
CA ILE A 104 9.41 -0.25 -13.83
C ILE A 104 10.84 -0.38 -14.34
N ILE A 105 11.73 0.43 -13.77
CA ILE A 105 13.15 0.45 -14.10
C ILE A 105 13.93 0.09 -12.85
N LYS A 106 14.83 -0.89 -12.95
CA LYS A 106 15.77 -1.20 -11.87
C LYS A 106 16.99 -0.29 -11.95
N ASN A 107 17.32 0.36 -10.85
CA ASN A 107 18.57 1.07 -10.67
C ASN A 107 19.59 0.13 -9.99
N GLU A 108 20.45 -0.47 -10.79
CA GLU A 108 21.44 -1.45 -10.32
C GLU A 108 22.45 -0.85 -9.32
N SER A 109 22.72 0.46 -9.39
CA SER A 109 23.71 1.11 -8.52
C SER A 109 23.22 1.32 -7.10
N GLN A 110 21.91 1.50 -6.93
CA GLN A 110 21.26 1.75 -5.64
C GLN A 110 20.43 0.56 -5.16
N ASN A 111 20.40 -0.52 -5.97
CA ASN A 111 19.51 -1.67 -5.77
C ASN A 111 18.05 -1.27 -5.52
N SER A 112 17.57 -0.27 -6.26
CA SER A 112 16.23 0.29 -6.11
C SER A 112 15.42 0.12 -7.39
N PHE A 113 14.10 0.25 -7.27
CA PHE A 113 13.18 0.25 -8.41
C PHE A 113 12.55 1.62 -8.54
N HIS A 114 12.33 2.06 -9.77
CA HIS A 114 11.65 3.31 -10.07
C HIS A 114 10.46 3.04 -10.97
N ILE A 115 9.38 3.78 -10.75
CA ILE A 115 8.21 3.76 -11.65
C ILE A 115 8.28 4.97 -12.58
N ASN A 116 8.14 4.70 -13.87
CA ASN A 116 7.98 5.75 -14.88
C ASN A 116 6.55 5.74 -15.40
N THR A 117 5.99 6.91 -15.68
CA THR A 117 4.64 7.07 -16.23
C THR A 117 4.63 8.08 -17.38
N GLU A 118 3.72 7.89 -18.33
CA GLU A 118 3.44 8.85 -19.41
C GLU A 118 1.93 9.10 -19.50
N PRO A 119 1.43 10.32 -19.23
CA PRO A 119 2.19 11.50 -18.79
C PRO A 119 2.87 11.27 -17.43
N ASN A 120 3.92 12.04 -17.14
CA ASN A 120 4.68 11.88 -15.90
C ASN A 120 3.84 12.28 -14.68
N LEU A 121 3.21 11.29 -14.05
CA LEU A 121 2.35 11.49 -12.88
C LEU A 121 3.19 11.62 -11.62
N PHE A 122 4.19 10.75 -11.42
CA PHE A 122 4.88 10.58 -10.15
C PHE A 122 6.28 11.21 -10.10
N GLY A 123 6.77 11.81 -11.18
CA GLY A 123 8.20 12.11 -11.29
C GLY A 123 9.04 10.83 -11.37
N ASN A 124 10.36 10.96 -11.18
CA ASN A 124 11.25 9.80 -11.10
C ASN A 124 11.21 9.17 -9.70
N SER A 125 10.04 8.64 -9.32
CA SER A 125 9.81 8.08 -7.99
C SER A 125 10.46 6.72 -7.82
N GLU A 126 11.19 6.54 -6.72
CA GLU A 126 11.55 5.21 -6.24
C GLU A 126 10.29 4.50 -5.73
N LEU A 127 10.16 3.23 -6.08
CA LEU A 127 9.00 2.39 -5.86
C LEU A 127 9.34 1.31 -4.84
N ILE A 128 8.55 1.24 -3.77
CA ILE A 128 8.55 0.14 -2.82
C ILE A 128 7.15 -0.45 -2.77
N VAL A 129 7.05 -1.78 -2.89
CA VAL A 129 5.77 -2.50 -2.85
C VAL A 129 5.86 -3.64 -1.85
N CYS A 130 4.88 -3.71 -0.95
CA CYS A 130 4.75 -4.70 0.11
C CYS A 130 3.30 -5.13 0.25
N ASP A 131 2.96 -6.40 -0.02
CA ASP A 131 1.60 -6.92 0.18
C ASP A 131 0.50 -5.98 -0.34
N MET A 132 -0.17 -5.26 0.57
CA MET A 132 -1.25 -4.32 0.29
C MET A 132 -0.79 -2.86 0.30
N GLN A 133 0.50 -2.56 0.20
CA GLN A 133 1.07 -1.22 0.30
C GLN A 133 2.01 -0.90 -0.85
N LEU A 134 1.90 0.34 -1.32
CA LEU A 134 2.77 0.91 -2.34
C LEU A 134 3.24 2.28 -1.84
N LYS A 135 4.53 2.52 -1.93
CA LYS A 135 5.18 3.77 -1.52
C LYS A 135 6.01 4.33 -2.67
N LEU A 136 5.84 5.63 -2.93
CA LEU A 136 6.55 6.38 -3.97
C LEU A 136 7.48 7.42 -3.34
N LEU A 137 8.78 7.11 -3.28
CA LEU A 137 9.79 8.00 -2.70
C LEU A 137 10.33 9.00 -3.73
N GLY A 138 10.56 10.25 -3.31
CA GLY A 138 11.13 11.29 -4.18
C GLY A 138 10.20 11.75 -5.31
N SER A 139 8.90 11.50 -5.16
CA SER A 139 7.88 11.98 -6.09
C SER A 139 7.76 13.51 -6.02
N ALA A 140 7.30 14.14 -7.11
CA ALA A 140 6.94 15.56 -7.09
C ALA A 140 5.75 15.87 -6.15
N PHE A 141 5.18 14.83 -5.54
CA PHE A 141 4.14 14.86 -4.51
C PHE A 141 4.72 15.00 -3.10
N ASP A 142 5.84 15.72 -2.96
CA ASP A 142 6.73 15.73 -1.79
C ASP A 142 5.98 16.04 -0.46
N GLY A 143 5.98 15.07 0.46
CA GLY A 143 5.29 15.11 1.76
C GLY A 143 4.93 13.73 2.32
N ALA A 144 4.18 13.70 3.43
CA ALA A 144 3.69 12.50 4.14
C ALA A 144 2.70 11.63 3.34
N ASP A 145 2.53 11.88 2.06
CA ASP A 145 1.33 11.55 1.30
C ASP A 145 1.62 10.61 0.11
N ASN A 146 2.69 9.83 0.21
CA ASN A 146 3.17 8.93 -0.83
C ASN A 146 2.81 7.45 -0.61
N TYR A 147 1.83 7.17 0.25
CA TYR A 147 1.41 5.82 0.60
C TYR A 147 0.08 5.50 -0.06
N PHE A 148 0.00 4.31 -0.62
CA PHE A 148 -1.20 3.77 -1.20
C PHE A 148 -1.46 2.39 -0.62
N TYR A 149 -2.73 2.06 -0.42
CA TYR A 149 -3.15 0.71 -0.05
C TYR A 149 -3.88 0.04 -1.20
N LYS A 150 -3.69 -1.27 -1.30
CA LYS A 150 -4.33 -2.09 -2.32
C LYS A 150 -5.81 -2.24 -1.99
N VAL A 151 -6.67 -1.95 -2.97
CA VAL A 151 -8.12 -2.05 -2.84
C VAL A 151 -8.57 -3.28 -3.64
N SER A 152 -9.40 -4.12 -3.03
CA SER A 152 -10.06 -5.22 -3.76
C SER A 152 -11.03 -4.63 -4.80
N GLU A 153 -11.07 -5.24 -5.98
CA GLU A 153 -12.05 -4.94 -7.04
C GLU A 153 -13.50 -5.14 -6.58
#